data_AF-A0A926AS07-F1
#
_entry.id   AF-A0A926AS07-F1
#
_cell.length_a   1.000
_cell.length_b   1.000
_cell.length_c   1.000
_cell.angle_alpha   90.00
_cell.angle_beta   90.00
_cell.angle_gamma   90.00
#
_symmetry.space_group_name_H-M   'P 1'
#
loop_
_entity.id
_entity.type
_entity.pdbx_description
1 polymer ?
#
loop_
_entity_poly.entity_id
_entity_poly.type
_entity_poly.pdbx_seq_one_letter_code
_entity_poly.pdbx_strand_id
1 'polypeptide(L)'
;MAFDDQPFWECLDQVCERLKLRAEFDAQRTSLTLVPRTSNDPVELAVQRSGPFRLAIHSAEIRPVVGAADRRLLRIAGRISLEPRLRPLFLHFAAGDLKGSVAEGKSLAPWNPAARYEHPVSDAGRAVPVQFDYLLPQSTDTDDAAAPTKINLFGRIALQLAAGTERIVFDKTSQTPGAARRRGGVTVRLREVKFEPLAADATKSADQLRAEIGVAVSYDTGGPAFESHRTWMFHNAVYLETEAGRRIDFTEYDTNQQADGAVAVGYRWDKLPAPATQYKFVYEAPTLILDVPLDVKLEGIKIKLTP
;
A
#
# COMPACT_ATOMS: atom_id res chain seq x y z
N MET A 1 -8.67 5.16 31.29
CA MET A 1 -7.63 5.43 30.28
C MET A 1 -8.31 6.30 29.25
N ALA A 2 -7.90 7.57 29.13
CA ALA A 2 -8.48 8.48 28.15
C ALA A 2 -7.68 8.31 26.86
N PHE A 3 -8.23 7.58 25.89
CA PHE A 3 -7.64 7.41 24.57
C PHE A 3 -8.00 8.54 23.61
N ASP A 4 -8.90 9.43 24.02
CA ASP A 4 -9.53 10.42 23.15
C ASP A 4 -8.55 11.47 22.61
N ASP A 5 -7.43 11.71 23.31
CA ASP A 5 -6.41 12.71 22.95
C ASP A 5 -5.08 12.09 22.47
N GLN A 6 -5.02 10.77 22.26
CA GLN A 6 -3.80 10.07 21.86
C GLN A 6 -3.78 9.69 20.38
N PRO A 7 -2.61 9.76 19.69
CA PRO A 7 -2.48 9.30 18.32
C PRO A 7 -2.87 7.82 18.16
N PHE A 8 -3.52 7.48 17.04
CA PHE A 8 -4.04 6.13 16.77
C PHE A 8 -3.02 5.02 17.05
N TRP A 9 -1.79 5.18 16.55
CA TRP A 9 -0.74 4.17 16.69
C TRP A 9 -0.26 3.97 18.13
N GLU A 10 -0.28 5.02 18.95
CA GLU A 10 0.05 4.91 20.37
C GLU A 10 -1.04 4.15 21.12
N CYS A 11 -2.32 4.50 20.87
CA CYS A 11 -3.46 3.78 21.44
C CYS A 11 -3.43 2.30 21.07
N LEU A 12 -3.26 2.01 19.77
CA LEU A 12 -3.28 0.65 19.26
C LEU A 12 -2.13 -0.18 19.84
N ASP A 13 -0.92 0.36 19.89
CA ASP A 13 0.23 -0.35 20.46
C ASP A 13 0.05 -0.61 21.96
N GLN A 14 -0.47 0.36 22.73
CA GLN A 14 -0.76 0.16 24.16
C GLN A 14 -1.80 -0.94 24.38
N VAL A 15 -2.88 -0.95 23.57
CA VAL A 15 -3.91 -1.99 23.62
C VAL A 15 -3.31 -3.36 23.28
N CYS A 16 -2.54 -3.43 22.19
CA CYS A 16 -1.86 -4.64 21.76
C CYS A 16 -0.87 -5.17 22.81
N GLU A 17 -0.10 -4.30 23.45
CA GLU A 17 0.85 -4.68 24.47
C GLU A 17 0.19 -5.20 25.75
N ARG A 18 -0.85 -4.48 26.22
CA ARG A 18 -1.59 -4.82 27.44
C ARG A 18 -2.33 -6.15 27.30
N LEU A 19 -2.97 -6.36 26.16
CA LEU A 19 -3.81 -7.53 25.90
C LEU A 19 -3.06 -8.66 25.18
N LYS A 20 -1.76 -8.49 24.92
CA LYS A 20 -0.94 -9.45 24.17
C LYS A 20 -1.53 -9.77 22.79
N LEU A 21 -1.98 -8.73 22.09
CA LEU A 21 -2.54 -8.80 20.73
C LEU A 21 -1.57 -8.22 19.71
N ARG A 22 -1.82 -8.51 18.43
CA ARG A 22 -1.21 -7.83 17.29
C ARG A 22 -2.29 -7.39 16.30
N ALA A 23 -1.95 -6.35 15.55
CA ALA A 23 -2.79 -5.81 14.50
C ALA A 23 -2.45 -6.45 13.14
N GLU A 24 -3.49 -6.93 12.46
CA GLU A 24 -3.45 -7.37 11.07
C GLU A 24 -4.35 -6.50 10.20
N PHE A 25 -3.87 -6.13 9.03
CA PHE A 25 -4.72 -5.52 8.01
C PHE A 25 -5.47 -6.62 7.28
N ASP A 26 -6.78 -6.43 7.13
CA ASP A 26 -7.59 -7.31 6.32
C ASP A 26 -7.31 -7.01 4.84
N ALA A 27 -6.86 -8.02 4.10
CA ALA A 27 -6.51 -7.89 2.68
C ALA A 27 -7.72 -7.61 1.76
N GLN A 28 -8.95 -7.67 2.27
CA GLN A 28 -10.16 -7.41 1.49
C GLN A 28 -11.01 -6.28 2.06
N ARG A 29 -10.71 -5.82 3.28
CA ARG A 29 -11.47 -4.79 3.96
C ARG A 29 -10.56 -3.66 4.40
N THR A 30 -11.09 -2.44 4.41
CA THR A 30 -10.42 -1.29 5.03
C THR A 30 -10.51 -1.35 6.55
N SER A 31 -10.13 -2.48 7.15
CA SER A 31 -10.22 -2.73 8.58
C SER A 31 -8.95 -3.36 9.12
N LEU A 32 -8.83 -3.25 10.44
CA LEU A 32 -7.75 -3.84 11.21
C LEU A 32 -8.36 -4.86 12.16
N THR A 33 -7.80 -6.07 12.17
CA THR A 33 -8.20 -7.15 13.07
C THR A 33 -7.16 -7.28 14.17
N LEU A 34 -7.63 -7.43 15.41
CA LEU A 34 -6.78 -7.73 16.55
C LEU A 34 -6.78 -9.23 16.80
N VAL A 35 -5.61 -9.84 16.72
CA VAL A 35 -5.42 -11.29 16.95
C VAL A 35 -4.44 -11.52 18.10
N PRO A 36 -4.54 -12.62 18.85
CA PRO A 36 -3.57 -12.97 19.88
C PRO A 36 -2.14 -13.05 19.33
N ARG A 37 -1.17 -12.58 20.11
CA ARG A 37 0.25 -12.78 19.78
C ARG A 37 0.64 -14.24 19.98
N THR A 38 1.55 -14.71 19.13
CA THR A 38 2.18 -16.02 19.19
C THR A 38 3.69 -15.88 19.36
N SER A 39 4.36 -16.93 19.83
CA SER A 39 5.83 -16.95 19.92
C SER A 39 6.54 -16.85 18.56
N ASN A 40 5.81 -17.08 17.46
CA ASN A 40 6.33 -17.01 16.09
C ASN A 40 6.19 -15.60 15.49
N ASP A 41 5.55 -14.66 16.19
CA ASP A 41 5.39 -13.31 15.66
C ASP A 41 6.75 -12.59 15.59
N PRO A 42 7.01 -11.82 14.52
CA PRO A 42 8.24 -11.05 14.41
C PRO A 42 8.41 -10.10 15.59
N VAL A 43 9.58 -10.15 16.23
CA VAL A 43 9.94 -9.19 17.26
C VAL A 43 10.33 -7.88 16.60
N GLU A 44 9.70 -6.79 17.04
CA GLU A 44 10.06 -5.45 16.59
C GLU A 44 11.32 -4.99 17.35
N LEU A 45 12.41 -4.76 16.62
CA LEU A 45 13.70 -4.30 17.15
C LEU A 45 13.67 -2.81 17.50
N ALA A 46 12.90 -2.03 16.73
CA ALA A 46 12.67 -0.62 16.97
C ALA A 46 11.37 -0.18 16.28
N VAL A 47 10.66 0.77 16.89
CA VAL A 47 9.40 1.32 16.38
C VAL A 47 9.42 2.83 16.46
N GLN A 48 9.06 3.49 15.37
CA GLN A 48 8.81 4.92 15.33
C GLN A 48 7.37 5.18 14.92
N ARG A 49 6.73 6.13 15.61
CA ARG A 49 5.39 6.64 15.29
C ARG A 49 5.55 8.09 14.85
N SER A 50 4.88 8.46 13.76
CA SER A 50 4.90 9.84 13.27
C SER A 50 3.57 10.11 12.58
N GLY A 51 2.72 10.89 13.26
CA GLY A 51 1.35 11.14 12.81
C GLY A 51 0.63 9.82 12.46
N PRO A 52 0.14 9.66 11.23
CA PRO A 52 -0.62 8.48 10.84
C PRO A 52 0.25 7.29 10.40
N PHE A 53 1.57 7.35 10.62
CA PHE A 53 2.53 6.34 10.21
C PHE A 53 3.17 5.63 11.40
N ARG A 54 3.44 4.34 11.20
CA ARG A 54 4.21 3.51 12.13
C ARG A 54 5.26 2.71 11.36
N LEU A 55 6.54 3.04 11.55
CA LEU A 55 7.67 2.28 11.02
C LEU A 55 8.17 1.31 12.09
N ALA A 56 8.14 0.01 11.79
CA ALA A 56 8.66 -1.02 12.67
C ALA A 56 9.76 -1.83 11.97
N ILE A 57 10.94 -1.86 12.59
CA ILE A 57 12.08 -2.67 12.13
C ILE A 57 12.00 -4.03 12.81
N HIS A 58 12.06 -5.11 12.05
CA HIS A 58 11.99 -6.48 12.59
C HIS A 58 13.25 -7.29 12.32
N SER A 59 14.14 -6.84 11.42
CA SER A 59 15.43 -7.48 11.19
C SER A 59 16.52 -6.45 10.88
N ALA A 60 17.73 -6.72 11.36
CA ALA A 60 18.96 -6.03 11.05
C ALA A 60 20.08 -7.06 11.01
N GLU A 61 20.59 -7.38 9.83
CA GLU A 61 21.47 -8.54 9.60
C GLU A 61 22.66 -8.19 8.70
N ILE A 62 23.81 -8.78 9.00
CA ILE A 62 24.99 -8.68 8.13
C ILE A 62 24.97 -9.81 7.12
N ARG A 63 25.12 -9.50 5.84
CA ARG A 63 25.12 -10.48 4.75
C ARG A 63 26.31 -10.27 3.81
N PRO A 64 26.93 -11.34 3.29
CA PRO A 64 27.95 -11.20 2.25
C PRO A 64 27.33 -10.68 0.95
N VAL A 65 28.10 -9.92 0.17
CA VAL A 65 27.72 -9.54 -1.20
C VAL A 65 28.00 -10.72 -2.13
N VAL A 66 26.99 -11.15 -2.89
CA VAL A 66 27.16 -12.21 -3.89
C VAL A 66 28.17 -11.74 -4.95
N GLY A 67 29.23 -12.51 -5.16
CA GLY A 67 30.29 -12.19 -6.11
C GLY A 67 31.37 -11.23 -5.60
N ALA A 68 31.31 -10.79 -4.34
CA ALA A 68 32.37 -9.98 -3.70
C ALA A 68 32.63 -10.45 -2.26
N ALA A 69 33.61 -11.34 -2.09
CA ALA A 69 33.94 -11.97 -0.81
C ALA A 69 34.40 -10.98 0.28
N ASP A 70 34.91 -9.82 -0.14
CA ASP A 70 35.45 -8.75 0.71
C ASP A 70 34.41 -7.69 1.08
N ARG A 71 33.16 -7.84 0.63
CA ARG A 71 32.08 -6.87 0.87
C ARG A 71 30.95 -7.48 1.68
N ARG A 72 30.51 -6.73 2.68
CA ARG A 72 29.38 -7.08 3.54
C ARG A 72 28.35 -5.96 3.51
N LEU A 73 27.09 -6.36 3.49
CA LEU A 73 25.95 -5.48 3.63
C LEU A 73 25.35 -5.61 5.01
N LEU A 74 24.97 -4.48 5.59
CA LEU A 74 24.01 -4.44 6.68
C LEU A 74 22.63 -4.21 6.07
N ARG A 75 21.78 -5.24 6.14
CA ARG A 75 20.39 -5.22 5.69
C ARG A 75 19.47 -4.92 6.84
N ILE A 76 18.69 -3.86 6.73
CA ILE A 76 17.63 -3.52 7.67
C ILE A 76 16.28 -3.78 6.99
N ALA A 77 15.46 -4.62 7.58
CA ALA A 77 14.11 -4.93 7.10
C ALA A 77 13.05 -4.50 8.11
N GLY A 78 12.00 -3.90 7.59
CA GLY A 78 10.94 -3.30 8.37
C GLY A 78 9.61 -3.30 7.65
N ARG A 79 8.64 -2.62 8.27
CA ARG A 79 7.30 -2.42 7.73
C ARG A 79 6.81 -1.03 8.11
N ILE A 80 6.25 -0.33 7.14
CA ILE A 80 5.54 0.93 7.37
C ILE A 80 4.06 0.65 7.34
N SER A 81 3.38 0.89 8.46
CA SER A 81 1.94 0.76 8.59
C SER A 81 1.27 2.13 8.62
N LEU A 82 0.08 2.23 8.04
CA LEU A 82 -0.72 3.45 7.94
C LEU A 82 -2.09 3.30 8.59
N GLU A 83 -2.62 4.39 9.16
CA GLU A 83 -3.94 4.37 9.78
C GLU A 83 -5.04 3.83 8.82
N PRO A 84 -6.00 3.04 9.31
CA PRO A 84 -7.11 2.49 8.52
C PRO A 84 -8.04 3.51 7.83
N ARG A 85 -7.92 4.81 8.14
CA ARG A 85 -8.70 5.86 7.47
C ARG A 85 -8.02 6.49 6.25
N LEU A 86 -6.71 6.28 6.08
CA LEU A 86 -5.96 6.87 4.95
C LEU A 86 -6.19 6.11 3.64
N ARG A 87 -5.80 6.67 2.51
CA ARG A 87 -5.77 5.96 1.23
C ARG A 87 -4.38 6.12 0.60
N PRO A 88 -3.39 5.34 1.05
CA PRO A 88 -2.08 5.38 0.43
C PRO A 88 -2.13 4.81 -0.98
N LEU A 89 -1.37 5.43 -1.87
CA LEU A 89 -1.22 4.99 -3.25
C LEU A 89 0.17 4.39 -3.44
N PHE A 90 1.21 5.14 -3.06
CA PHE A 90 2.60 4.74 -3.22
C PHE A 90 3.45 5.18 -2.05
N LEU A 91 4.42 4.36 -1.70
CA LEU A 91 5.59 4.74 -0.92
C LEU A 91 6.76 4.92 -1.88
N HIS A 92 7.42 6.07 -1.84
CA HIS A 92 8.63 6.30 -2.61
C HIS A 92 9.76 6.88 -1.77
N PHE A 93 10.99 6.48 -2.08
CA PHE A 93 12.20 7.02 -1.47
C PHE A 93 13.43 6.71 -2.33
N ALA A 94 14.44 7.58 -2.29
CA ALA A 94 15.77 7.20 -2.78
C ALA A 94 16.55 6.53 -1.65
N ALA A 95 17.37 5.52 -1.98
CA ALA A 95 18.23 4.88 -0.99
C ALA A 95 19.19 5.89 -0.33
N GLY A 96 19.62 6.92 -1.07
CA GLY A 96 20.43 8.02 -0.55
C GLY A 96 19.75 8.92 0.48
N ASP A 97 18.41 8.94 0.53
CA ASP A 97 17.66 9.79 1.46
C ASP A 97 17.59 9.20 2.86
N LEU A 98 17.97 7.93 3.02
CA LEU A 98 18.09 7.24 4.30
C LEU A 98 19.55 6.95 4.61
N LYS A 99 20.00 7.51 5.73
CA LYS A 99 21.37 7.41 6.23
C LYS A 99 21.41 6.43 7.39
N GLY A 100 22.42 5.56 7.35
CA GLY A 100 22.79 4.69 8.46
C GLY A 100 24.02 5.25 9.18
N SER A 101 24.08 5.06 10.50
CA SER A 101 25.31 5.28 11.28
C SER A 101 25.44 4.24 12.38
N VAL A 102 26.66 3.77 12.63
CA VAL A 102 26.96 2.86 13.75
C VAL A 102 27.44 3.63 14.97
N ALA A 103 27.77 2.93 16.07
CA ALA A 103 28.41 3.55 17.24
C ALA A 103 29.66 4.36 16.82
N GLU A 104 29.96 5.43 17.57
CA GLU A 104 31.00 6.44 17.25
C GLU A 104 30.66 7.36 16.05
N GLY A 105 29.42 7.34 15.56
CA GLY A 105 28.96 8.30 14.54
C GLY A 105 29.48 8.02 13.13
N LYS A 106 30.16 6.89 12.91
CA LYS A 106 30.62 6.47 11.59
C LYS A 106 29.42 6.24 10.67
N SER A 107 29.29 7.06 9.64
CA SER A 107 28.22 6.95 8.65
C SER A 107 28.46 5.76 7.74
N LEU A 108 27.39 5.05 7.40
CA LEU A 108 27.37 3.97 6.43
C LEU A 108 26.81 4.48 5.10
N ALA A 109 27.51 4.17 4.01
CA ALA A 109 27.02 4.46 2.67
C ALA A 109 25.91 3.48 2.28
N PRO A 110 24.79 3.93 1.68
CA PRO A 110 23.82 3.03 1.05
C PRO A 110 24.49 2.19 -0.05
N TRP A 111 24.06 0.94 -0.23
CA TRP A 111 24.60 0.05 -1.27
C TRP A 111 24.43 0.61 -2.69
N ASN A 112 23.29 1.21 -2.96
CA ASN A 112 23.00 1.88 -4.23
C ASN A 112 22.30 3.22 -3.95
N PRO A 113 23.06 4.30 -3.68
CA PRO A 113 22.48 5.58 -3.24
C PRO A 113 21.61 6.24 -4.34
N ALA A 114 21.84 5.93 -5.61
CA ALA A 114 21.06 6.43 -6.74
C ALA A 114 19.76 5.63 -6.97
N ALA A 115 19.58 4.48 -6.31
CA ALA A 115 18.36 3.69 -6.45
C ALA A 115 17.16 4.48 -5.92
N ARG A 116 16.08 4.47 -6.71
CA ARG A 116 14.77 5.01 -6.35
C ARG A 116 13.80 3.86 -6.24
N TYR A 117 13.16 3.76 -5.09
CA TYR A 117 12.18 2.73 -4.79
C TYR A 117 10.79 3.33 -4.88
N GLU A 118 9.89 2.59 -5.51
CA GLU A 118 8.47 2.88 -5.56
C GLU A 118 7.72 1.60 -5.24
N HIS A 119 6.98 1.63 -4.14
CA HIS A 119 6.18 0.51 -3.68
C HIS A 119 4.70 0.88 -3.76
N PRO A 120 3.89 0.19 -4.58
CA PRO A 120 2.45 0.36 -4.54
C PRO A 120 1.92 -0.10 -3.18
N VAL A 121 0.97 0.65 -2.63
CA VAL A 121 0.29 0.30 -1.38
C VAL A 121 -1.10 -0.18 -1.73
N SER A 122 -1.37 -1.47 -1.56
CA SER A 122 -2.69 -2.01 -1.82
C SER A 122 -3.72 -1.51 -0.79
N ASP A 123 -4.97 -1.31 -1.22
CA ASP A 123 -6.09 -0.98 -0.32
C ASP A 123 -6.25 -2.02 0.82
N ALA A 124 -5.91 -3.27 0.48
CA ALA A 124 -5.82 -4.48 1.27
C ALA A 124 -4.68 -4.49 2.33
N GLY A 125 -3.63 -3.71 2.08
CA GLY A 125 -2.36 -3.85 2.76
C GLY A 125 -1.77 -2.48 3.00
N ARG A 126 -2.36 -1.74 3.93
CA ARG A 126 -1.85 -0.48 4.49
C ARG A 126 -0.57 -0.68 5.32
N ALA A 127 0.20 -1.69 4.96
CA ALA A 127 1.48 -2.04 5.52
C ALA A 127 2.43 -2.42 4.39
N VAL A 128 3.47 -1.62 4.20
CA VAL A 128 4.44 -1.79 3.11
C VAL A 128 5.73 -2.37 3.70
N PRO A 129 6.20 -3.55 3.24
CA PRO A 129 7.52 -4.03 3.63
C PRO A 129 8.58 -3.09 3.05
N VAL A 130 9.58 -2.74 3.87
CA VAL A 130 10.69 -1.90 3.46
C VAL A 130 12.02 -2.56 3.78
N GLN A 131 13.00 -2.33 2.92
CA GLN A 131 14.36 -2.84 3.10
C GLN A 131 15.37 -1.76 2.75
N PHE A 132 16.40 -1.62 3.59
CA PHE A 132 17.49 -0.68 3.43
C PHE A 132 18.82 -1.44 3.54
N ASP A 133 19.68 -1.32 2.53
CA ASP A 133 20.96 -2.01 2.47
C ASP A 133 22.11 -1.00 2.53
N TYR A 134 23.01 -1.18 3.49
CA TYR A 134 24.17 -0.32 3.71
C TYR A 134 25.48 -1.10 3.54
N LEU A 135 26.49 -0.46 2.99
CA LEU A 135 27.86 -0.98 2.94
C LEU A 135 28.50 -0.92 4.31
N LEU A 136 28.99 -2.05 4.79
CA LEU A 136 29.88 -2.08 5.93
C LEU A 136 31.31 -1.75 5.47
N PRO A 137 32.05 -0.90 6.21
CA PRO A 137 33.46 -0.67 5.95
C PRO A 137 34.24 -1.99 5.95
N GLN A 138 35.23 -2.11 5.07
CA GLN A 138 36.17 -3.23 5.11
C GLN A 138 36.97 -3.15 6.41
N SER A 139 37.12 -4.29 7.09
CA SER A 139 38.13 -4.42 8.13
C SER A 139 39.46 -4.43 7.40
N THR A 140 40.28 -3.40 7.56
CA THR A 140 41.70 -3.52 7.25
C THR A 140 42.30 -4.54 8.20
N ASP A 141 43.23 -5.40 7.76
CA ASP A 141 43.86 -6.47 8.58
C ASP A 141 44.52 -5.98 9.88
N THR A 142 44.62 -4.67 10.07
CA THR A 142 45.13 -3.99 11.27
C THR A 142 44.06 -3.51 12.24
N ASP A 143 42.79 -3.55 11.88
CA ASP A 143 41.67 -3.11 12.72
C ASP A 143 40.93 -4.33 13.28
N ASP A 144 41.16 -4.63 14.57
CA ASP A 144 40.33 -5.45 15.46
C ASP A 144 38.91 -4.85 15.67
N ALA A 145 38.40 -4.09 14.70
CA ALA A 145 37.12 -3.43 14.79
C ALA A 145 35.99 -4.47 14.78
N ALA A 146 35.55 -4.84 15.98
CA ALA A 146 34.40 -5.69 16.19
C ALA A 146 33.23 -5.25 15.31
N ALA A 147 32.54 -6.21 14.70
CA ALA A 147 31.37 -5.94 13.87
C ALA A 147 30.37 -5.06 14.64
N PRO A 148 29.74 -4.07 13.99
CA PRO A 148 28.83 -3.18 14.68
C PRO A 148 27.66 -3.99 15.27
N THR A 149 27.32 -3.70 16.52
CA THR A 149 26.22 -4.36 17.24
C THR A 149 24.93 -3.54 17.23
N LYS A 150 25.02 -2.26 16.86
CA LYS A 150 23.88 -1.34 16.77
C LYS A 150 24.02 -0.39 15.58
N ILE A 151 22.88 0.05 15.06
CA ILE A 151 22.75 1.07 14.02
C ILE A 151 21.65 2.07 14.36
N ASN A 152 21.87 3.32 13.97
CA ASN A 152 20.86 4.36 13.90
C ASN A 152 20.49 4.62 12.43
N LEU A 153 19.21 4.91 12.18
CA LEU A 153 18.66 5.25 10.87
C LEU A 153 18.03 6.63 10.93
N PHE A 154 18.40 7.49 9.99
CA PHE A 154 17.85 8.84 9.86
C PHE A 154 17.60 9.21 8.42
N GLY A 155 16.57 10.00 8.15
CA GLY A 155 16.34 10.52 6.81
C GLY A 155 14.87 10.82 6.55
N ARG A 156 14.46 10.73 5.29
CA ARG A 156 13.09 11.02 4.89
C ARG A 156 12.63 10.05 3.82
N ILE A 157 11.40 9.61 3.95
CA ILE A 157 10.67 8.89 2.91
C ILE A 157 9.39 9.68 2.62
N ALA A 158 8.79 9.45 1.46
CA ALA A 158 7.58 10.15 1.08
C ALA A 158 6.51 9.18 0.62
N LEU A 159 5.29 9.51 0.99
CA LEU A 159 4.13 8.69 0.73
C LEU A 159 3.09 9.52 0.00
N GLN A 160 2.59 8.97 -1.09
CA GLN A 160 1.48 9.53 -1.83
C GLN A 160 0.16 9.06 -1.24
N LEU A 161 -0.65 10.01 -0.80
CA LEU A 161 -2.00 9.79 -0.28
C LEU A 161 -3.03 10.34 -1.24
N ALA A 162 -4.09 9.57 -1.51
CA ALA A 162 -5.34 10.13 -2.02
C ALA A 162 -6.05 10.86 -0.87
N ALA A 163 -5.85 12.18 -0.80
CA ALA A 163 -6.41 13.05 0.23
C ALA A 163 -7.83 13.54 -0.10
N GLY A 164 -8.21 13.47 -1.37
CA GLY A 164 -9.55 13.75 -1.87
C GLY A 164 -9.99 12.65 -2.82
N THR A 165 -11.25 12.26 -2.72
CA THR A 165 -11.86 11.26 -3.59
C THR A 165 -13.23 11.71 -4.03
N GLU A 166 -13.51 11.59 -5.32
CA GLU A 166 -14.83 11.84 -5.89
C GLU A 166 -15.53 10.53 -6.21
N ARG A 167 -16.78 10.42 -5.77
CA ARG A 167 -17.64 9.28 -6.03
C ARG A 167 -18.38 9.50 -7.34
N ILE A 168 -18.02 8.73 -8.36
CA ILE A 168 -18.62 8.80 -9.69
C ILE A 168 -19.58 7.63 -9.84
N VAL A 169 -20.88 7.94 -9.82
CA VAL A 169 -21.95 6.94 -9.83
C VAL A 169 -22.62 6.91 -11.19
N PHE A 170 -22.82 5.73 -11.76
CA PHE A 170 -23.67 5.47 -12.92
C PHE A 170 -24.85 4.63 -12.48
N ASP A 171 -26.04 5.22 -12.54
CA ASP A 171 -27.31 4.56 -12.24
C ASP A 171 -27.87 3.80 -13.46
N LYS A 172 -29.01 3.12 -13.29
CA LYS A 172 -29.68 2.36 -14.36
C LYS A 172 -29.97 3.16 -15.64
N THR A 173 -30.05 4.49 -15.57
CA THR A 173 -30.32 5.34 -16.74
C THR A 173 -29.05 5.78 -17.46
N SER A 174 -27.89 5.58 -16.84
CA SER A 174 -26.59 6.05 -17.32
C SER A 174 -25.53 4.94 -17.40
N GLN A 175 -25.89 3.71 -17.06
CA GLN A 175 -25.09 2.51 -17.30
C GLN A 175 -25.19 2.03 -18.75
N THR A 176 -24.71 2.87 -19.67
CA THR A 176 -24.68 2.56 -21.10
C THR A 176 -23.27 2.79 -21.65
N PRO A 177 -22.82 1.97 -22.63
CA PRO A 177 -21.56 2.23 -23.31
C PRO A 177 -21.50 3.67 -23.87
N GLY A 178 -20.36 4.33 -23.66
CA GLY A 178 -20.14 5.73 -24.03
C GLY A 178 -20.54 6.75 -22.97
N ALA A 179 -21.38 6.37 -21.98
CA ALA A 179 -21.74 7.28 -20.89
C ALA A 179 -20.49 7.75 -20.14
N ALA A 180 -20.37 9.06 -19.95
CA ALA A 180 -19.24 9.66 -19.26
C ALA A 180 -19.71 10.58 -18.15
N ARG A 181 -18.99 10.58 -17.04
CA ARG A 181 -19.23 11.50 -15.92
C ARG A 181 -17.90 12.11 -15.50
N ARG A 182 -17.93 13.42 -15.28
CA ARG A 182 -16.79 14.20 -14.78
C ARG A 182 -17.08 14.71 -13.37
N ARG A 183 -16.09 14.59 -12.49
CA ARG A 183 -16.10 15.13 -11.12
C ARG A 183 -14.70 15.62 -10.78
N GLY A 184 -14.58 16.89 -10.38
CA GLY A 184 -13.29 17.55 -10.24
C GLY A 184 -12.45 17.44 -11.52
N GLY A 185 -11.20 17.01 -11.34
CA GLY A 185 -10.23 16.79 -12.42
C GLY A 185 -10.35 15.46 -13.16
N VAL A 186 -11.35 14.63 -12.87
CA VAL A 186 -11.47 13.25 -13.38
C VAL A 186 -12.68 13.08 -14.26
N THR A 187 -12.47 12.41 -15.40
CA THR A 187 -13.54 11.86 -16.23
C THR A 187 -13.47 10.34 -16.26
N VAL A 188 -14.59 9.69 -15.93
CA VAL A 188 -14.79 8.24 -16.10
C VAL A 188 -15.80 8.04 -17.22
N ARG A 189 -15.47 7.17 -18.18
CA ARG A 189 -16.33 6.78 -19.29
C ARG A 189 -16.56 5.28 -19.27
N LEU A 190 -17.81 4.85 -19.37
CA LEU A 190 -18.15 3.44 -19.57
C LEU A 190 -17.85 3.05 -21.01
N ARG A 191 -17.05 2.01 -21.20
CA ARG A 191 -16.77 1.41 -22.52
C ARG A 191 -17.69 0.25 -22.81
N GLU A 192 -18.00 -0.52 -21.77
CA GLU A 192 -18.76 -1.75 -21.85
C GLU A 192 -19.60 -1.89 -20.59
N VAL A 193 -20.83 -2.34 -20.75
CA VAL A 193 -21.74 -2.68 -19.66
C VAL A 193 -22.53 -3.89 -20.11
N LYS A 194 -22.25 -5.04 -19.50
CA LYS A 194 -22.93 -6.30 -19.78
C LYS A 194 -23.42 -6.91 -18.48
N PHE A 195 -24.66 -7.38 -18.50
CA PHE A 195 -25.24 -8.21 -17.45
C PHE A 195 -25.82 -9.44 -18.12
N GLU A 196 -25.36 -10.61 -17.72
CA GLU A 196 -25.75 -11.88 -18.32
C GLU A 196 -26.15 -12.87 -17.23
N PRO A 197 -27.11 -13.78 -17.48
CA PRO A 197 -27.38 -14.87 -16.56
C PRO A 197 -26.12 -15.70 -16.32
N LEU A 198 -25.79 -15.99 -15.06
CA LEU A 198 -24.73 -16.94 -14.75
C LEU A 198 -25.22 -18.32 -15.23
N ALA A 199 -24.59 -18.86 -16.28
CA ALA A 199 -25.02 -20.09 -16.94
C ALA A 199 -25.32 -21.19 -15.90
N ALA A 200 -26.58 -21.61 -15.85
CA ALA A 200 -27.02 -22.62 -14.92
C ALA A 200 -26.36 -23.95 -15.30
N ASP A 201 -25.60 -24.52 -14.37
CA ASP A 201 -25.64 -25.97 -14.23
C ASP A 201 -27.12 -26.33 -14.11
N ALA A 202 -27.64 -27.22 -14.97
CA ALA A 202 -29.07 -27.37 -15.31
C ALA A 202 -30.00 -27.74 -14.12
N THR A 203 -29.47 -27.72 -12.90
CA THR A 203 -30.10 -28.07 -11.64
C THR A 203 -30.15 -26.92 -10.61
N LYS A 204 -29.67 -25.71 -10.92
CA LYS A 204 -29.74 -24.54 -10.00
C LYS A 204 -30.34 -23.30 -10.66
N SER A 205 -31.22 -22.61 -9.94
CA SER A 205 -31.97 -21.41 -10.35
C SER A 205 -31.13 -20.40 -11.15
N ALA A 206 -31.68 -19.94 -12.28
CA ALA A 206 -31.14 -18.90 -13.17
C ALA A 206 -31.21 -17.47 -12.60
N ASP A 207 -31.26 -17.33 -11.26
CA ASP A 207 -31.58 -16.08 -10.58
C ASP A 207 -30.33 -15.23 -10.28
N GLN A 208 -29.16 -15.65 -10.77
CA GLN A 208 -27.89 -14.95 -10.54
C GLN A 208 -27.33 -14.38 -11.84
N LEU A 209 -26.78 -13.17 -11.75
CA LEU A 209 -26.13 -12.51 -12.89
C LEU A 209 -24.60 -12.52 -12.74
N ARG A 210 -23.95 -12.53 -13.90
CA ARG A 210 -22.58 -12.05 -14.10
C ARG A 210 -22.66 -10.65 -14.69
N ALA A 211 -21.76 -9.76 -14.27
CA ALA A 211 -21.62 -8.45 -14.87
C ALA A 211 -20.19 -8.22 -15.35
N GLU A 212 -20.05 -7.52 -16.47
CA GLU A 212 -18.79 -7.02 -16.98
C GLU A 212 -18.94 -5.54 -17.29
N ILE A 213 -18.11 -4.70 -16.66
CA ILE A 213 -18.13 -3.25 -16.85
C ILE A 213 -16.72 -2.78 -17.19
N GLY A 214 -16.55 -2.32 -18.41
CA GLY A 214 -15.32 -1.69 -18.90
C GLY A 214 -15.37 -0.18 -18.66
N VAL A 215 -14.31 0.39 -18.09
CA VAL A 215 -14.17 1.84 -17.91
C VAL A 215 -12.93 2.36 -18.61
N ALA A 216 -12.97 3.62 -19.04
CA ALA A 216 -11.82 4.43 -19.40
C ALA A 216 -11.76 5.65 -18.48
N VAL A 217 -10.59 5.94 -17.92
CA VAL A 217 -10.39 7.05 -16.98
C VAL A 217 -9.32 7.99 -17.48
N SER A 218 -9.61 9.29 -17.42
CA SER A 218 -8.72 10.38 -17.83
C SER A 218 -8.74 11.52 -16.81
N TYR A 219 -7.59 12.15 -16.59
CA TYR A 219 -7.44 13.31 -15.70
C TYR A 219 -7.16 14.57 -16.51
N ASP A 220 -7.75 15.70 -16.11
CA ASP A 220 -7.63 16.99 -16.82
C ASP A 220 -6.21 17.54 -16.81
N THR A 221 -5.47 17.28 -15.73
CA THR A 221 -4.09 17.69 -15.58
C THR A 221 -3.23 16.44 -15.58
N GLY A 222 -2.51 16.23 -16.67
CA GLY A 222 -1.39 15.29 -16.79
C GLY A 222 -0.21 15.70 -15.91
N GLY A 223 -0.46 15.94 -14.62
CA GLY A 223 0.61 16.13 -13.66
C GLY A 223 1.43 14.83 -13.58
N PRO A 224 2.76 14.90 -13.38
CA PRO A 224 3.63 13.72 -13.34
C PRO A 224 3.04 12.61 -12.48
N ALA A 225 2.45 12.95 -11.34
CA ALA A 225 1.85 12.03 -10.38
C ALA A 225 0.76 11.07 -10.93
N PHE A 226 -0.03 11.49 -11.92
CA PHE A 226 -1.10 10.64 -12.48
C PHE A 226 -0.66 9.87 -13.73
N GLU A 227 0.30 10.42 -14.49
CA GLU A 227 0.79 9.81 -15.73
C GLU A 227 1.93 8.81 -15.52
N SER A 228 2.83 9.04 -14.55
CA SER A 228 3.96 8.15 -14.26
C SER A 228 3.59 6.95 -13.39
N HIS A 229 2.50 7.04 -12.63
CA HIS A 229 2.15 6.03 -11.61
C HIS A 229 0.87 5.26 -11.95
N ARG A 230 0.71 4.84 -13.21
CA ARG A 230 -0.49 4.14 -13.73
C ARG A 230 -0.90 2.90 -12.92
N THR A 231 -0.03 2.37 -12.08
CA THR A 231 -0.29 1.34 -11.07
C THR A 231 -1.39 1.73 -10.05
N TRP A 232 -1.74 3.02 -9.88
CA TRP A 232 -2.86 3.43 -9.01
C TRP A 232 -4.20 2.83 -9.46
N MET A 233 -4.29 2.40 -10.73
CA MET A 233 -5.50 1.77 -11.27
C MET A 233 -5.90 0.49 -10.53
N PHE A 234 -4.93 -0.17 -9.87
CA PHE A 234 -5.13 -1.36 -9.03
C PHE A 234 -5.64 -1.03 -7.61
N HIS A 235 -5.81 0.26 -7.29
CA HIS A 235 -6.23 0.77 -5.97
C HIS A 235 -7.50 1.63 -6.06
N ASN A 236 -8.27 1.46 -7.14
CA ASN A 236 -9.56 2.12 -7.28
C ASN A 236 -10.63 1.34 -6.54
N ALA A 237 -11.36 2.04 -5.65
CA ALA A 237 -12.57 1.50 -5.08
C ALA A 237 -13.67 1.52 -6.16
N VAL A 238 -13.77 0.40 -6.86
CA VAL A 238 -14.78 0.12 -7.88
C VAL A 238 -15.70 -0.97 -7.37
N TYR A 239 -17.00 -0.72 -7.43
CA TYR A 239 -17.99 -1.66 -6.91
C TYR A 239 -19.35 -1.45 -7.55
N LEU A 240 -20.20 -2.47 -7.43
CA LEU A 240 -21.64 -2.30 -7.60
C LEU A 240 -22.26 -1.95 -6.26
N GLU A 241 -23.27 -1.09 -6.27
CA GLU A 241 -24.05 -0.72 -5.10
C GLU A 241 -25.53 -1.03 -5.35
N THR A 242 -26.18 -1.69 -4.40
CA THR A 242 -27.63 -1.96 -4.48
C THR A 242 -28.45 -0.72 -4.12
N GLU A 243 -29.76 -0.73 -4.39
CA GLU A 243 -30.66 0.35 -3.92
C GLU A 243 -30.62 0.57 -2.40
N ALA A 244 -30.35 -0.49 -1.62
CA ALA A 244 -30.17 -0.43 -0.17
C ALA A 244 -28.79 0.11 0.27
N GLY A 245 -27.93 0.53 -0.66
CA GLY A 245 -26.59 1.05 -0.37
C GLY A 245 -25.56 -0.04 -0.06
N ARG A 246 -25.86 -1.32 -0.32
CA ARG A 246 -24.91 -2.41 -0.09
C ARG A 246 -23.88 -2.44 -1.22
N ARG A 247 -22.60 -2.32 -0.84
CA ARG A 247 -21.44 -2.52 -1.73
C ARG A 247 -21.23 -4.00 -2.09
N ILE A 248 -20.92 -4.25 -3.35
CA ILE A 248 -20.55 -5.55 -3.91
C ILE A 248 -19.25 -5.37 -4.70
N ASP A 249 -18.17 -5.96 -4.20
CA ASP A 249 -16.85 -5.91 -4.83
C ASP A 249 -16.79 -6.80 -6.08
N PHE A 250 -15.97 -6.42 -7.04
CA PHE A 250 -15.70 -7.22 -8.23
C PHE A 250 -14.89 -8.47 -7.85
N THR A 251 -15.02 -9.53 -8.65
CA THR A 251 -14.30 -10.78 -8.47
C THR A 251 -13.02 -10.83 -9.29
N GLU A 252 -13.02 -10.18 -10.45
CA GLU A 252 -11.87 -10.16 -11.37
C GLU A 252 -11.78 -8.82 -12.10
N TYR A 253 -10.60 -8.53 -12.63
CA TYR A 253 -10.38 -7.39 -13.51
C TYR A 253 -9.26 -7.67 -14.51
N ASP A 254 -9.26 -6.92 -15.60
CA ASP A 254 -8.17 -6.88 -16.58
C ASP A 254 -7.88 -5.44 -17.01
N THR A 255 -6.61 -5.19 -17.34
CA THR A 255 -6.14 -3.86 -17.73
C THR A 255 -5.71 -3.89 -19.19
N ASN A 256 -6.29 -2.99 -19.98
CA ASN A 256 -5.93 -2.79 -21.38
C ASN A 256 -5.44 -1.35 -21.57
N GLN A 257 -4.21 -1.16 -22.04
CA GLN A 257 -3.72 0.19 -22.33
C GLN A 257 -4.33 0.74 -23.62
N GLN A 258 -4.75 2.00 -23.59
CA GLN A 258 -5.14 2.75 -24.79
C GLN A 258 -4.10 3.81 -25.13
N ALA A 259 -3.98 4.09 -26.44
CA ALA A 259 -2.94 4.96 -27.00
C ALA A 259 -3.20 6.46 -26.77
N ASP A 260 -4.39 6.84 -26.29
CA ASP A 260 -4.87 8.22 -26.12
C ASP A 260 -4.60 8.81 -24.71
N GLY A 261 -3.81 8.12 -23.89
CA GLY A 261 -3.52 8.54 -22.52
C GLY A 261 -4.61 8.15 -21.51
N ALA A 262 -5.73 7.57 -21.95
CA ALA A 262 -6.71 6.97 -21.05
C ALA A 262 -6.27 5.58 -20.62
N VAL A 263 -6.54 5.26 -19.35
CA VAL A 263 -6.40 3.90 -18.82
C VAL A 263 -7.73 3.19 -18.96
N ALA A 264 -7.75 2.01 -19.60
CA ALA A 264 -8.95 1.18 -19.66
C ALA A 264 -8.83 -0.05 -18.75
N VAL A 265 -9.87 -0.30 -17.95
CA VAL A 265 -9.96 -1.44 -17.04
C VAL A 265 -11.32 -2.11 -17.21
N GLY A 266 -11.32 -3.43 -17.37
CA GLY A 266 -12.52 -4.27 -17.31
C GLY A 266 -12.69 -4.83 -15.91
N TYR A 267 -13.88 -4.72 -15.33
CA TYR A 267 -14.22 -5.30 -14.02
C TYR A 267 -15.32 -6.34 -14.20
N ARG A 268 -15.20 -7.47 -13.50
CA ARG A 268 -16.17 -8.57 -13.54
C ARG A 268 -16.75 -8.86 -12.16
N TRP A 269 -18.05 -9.11 -12.10
CA TRP A 269 -18.76 -9.58 -10.92
C TRP A 269 -19.47 -10.88 -11.23
N ASP A 270 -19.47 -11.80 -10.27
CA ASP A 270 -20.19 -13.06 -10.34
C ASP A 270 -21.22 -13.18 -9.21
N LYS A 271 -22.25 -14.01 -9.45
CA LYS A 271 -23.26 -14.39 -8.44
C LYS A 271 -24.05 -13.19 -7.89
N LEU A 272 -24.34 -12.22 -8.74
CA LEU A 272 -25.16 -11.06 -8.39
C LEU A 272 -26.61 -11.49 -8.15
N PRO A 273 -27.19 -11.29 -6.95
CA PRO A 273 -28.48 -11.88 -6.57
C PRO A 273 -29.72 -11.10 -7.02
N ALA A 274 -29.55 -9.97 -7.69
CA ALA A 274 -30.64 -9.07 -8.09
C ALA A 274 -30.59 -8.75 -9.58
N PRO A 275 -31.69 -8.28 -10.17
CA PRO A 275 -31.70 -7.82 -11.56
C PRO A 275 -30.75 -6.63 -11.78
N ALA A 276 -30.21 -6.52 -13.00
CA ALA A 276 -29.29 -5.44 -13.40
C ALA A 276 -29.77 -4.03 -13.03
N THR A 277 -31.09 -3.79 -13.11
CA THR A 277 -31.72 -2.50 -12.85
C THR A 277 -31.63 -2.03 -11.39
N GLN A 278 -31.26 -2.92 -10.46
CA GLN A 278 -31.12 -2.62 -9.03
C GLN A 278 -29.68 -2.29 -8.61
N TYR A 279 -28.74 -2.28 -9.57
CA TYR A 279 -27.35 -1.94 -9.31
C TYR A 279 -26.99 -0.55 -9.83
N LYS A 280 -26.16 0.14 -9.07
CA LYS A 280 -25.42 1.32 -9.48
C LYS A 280 -23.96 0.92 -9.62
N PHE A 281 -23.32 1.30 -10.72
CA PHE A 281 -21.88 1.20 -10.83
C PHE A 281 -21.24 2.42 -10.18
N VAL A 282 -20.28 2.19 -9.29
CA VAL A 282 -19.59 3.25 -8.56
C VAL A 282 -18.10 3.14 -8.79
N TYR A 283 -17.50 4.27 -9.15
CA TYR A 283 -16.07 4.43 -9.29
C TYR A 283 -15.61 5.58 -8.38
N GLU A 284 -14.78 5.29 -7.38
CA GLU A 284 -14.20 6.30 -6.49
C GLU A 284 -12.81 6.70 -6.97
N ALA A 285 -12.73 7.85 -7.63
CA ALA A 285 -11.49 8.36 -8.19
C ALA A 285 -10.77 9.28 -7.19
N PRO A 286 -9.46 9.12 -6.98
CA PRO A 286 -8.65 10.14 -6.33
C PRO A 286 -8.72 11.46 -7.11
N THR A 287 -8.94 12.58 -6.44
CA THR A 287 -8.95 13.92 -7.06
C THR A 287 -7.92 14.87 -6.49
N LEU A 288 -7.31 14.48 -5.37
CA LEU A 288 -6.18 15.17 -4.77
C LEU A 288 -5.17 14.13 -4.27
N ILE A 289 -3.95 14.22 -4.80
CA ILE A 289 -2.81 13.43 -4.32
C ILE A 289 -1.88 14.37 -3.54
N LEU A 290 -1.50 13.96 -2.33
CA LEU A 290 -0.53 14.67 -1.50
C LEU A 290 0.71 13.80 -1.29
N ASP A 291 1.88 14.41 -1.44
CA ASP A 291 3.14 13.84 -0.96
C ASP A 291 3.30 14.18 0.53
N VAL A 292 3.08 13.18 1.38
CA VAL A 292 3.27 13.31 2.82
C VAL A 292 4.63 12.78 3.21
N PRO A 293 5.51 13.61 3.76
CA PRO A 293 6.79 13.15 4.22
C PRO A 293 6.70 12.43 5.55
N LEU A 294 7.53 11.40 5.69
CA LEU A 294 7.80 10.72 6.94
C LEU A 294 9.30 10.85 7.21
N ASP A 295 9.64 11.65 8.21
CA ASP A 295 11.00 11.73 8.73
C ASP A 295 11.30 10.43 9.49
N VAL A 296 12.39 9.75 9.16
CA VAL A 296 12.86 8.55 9.85
C VAL A 296 13.92 8.97 10.86
N LYS A 297 13.76 8.51 12.11
CA LYS A 297 14.63 8.71 13.27
C LYS A 297 14.50 7.50 14.20
N LEU A 298 15.33 6.50 13.97
CA LEU A 298 15.41 5.30 14.78
C LEU A 298 16.83 5.13 15.31
N GLU A 299 16.98 4.85 16.59
CA GLU A 299 18.27 4.74 17.24
C GLU A 299 18.45 3.38 17.91
N GLY A 300 19.69 2.91 17.99
CA GLY A 300 20.07 1.75 18.77
C GLY A 300 19.48 0.42 18.28
N ILE A 301 19.14 0.31 16.99
CA ILE A 301 18.61 -0.92 16.39
C ILE A 301 19.69 -2.00 16.53
N LYS A 302 19.37 -3.07 17.25
CA LYS A 302 20.31 -4.19 17.49
C LYS A 302 20.53 -4.98 16.20
N ILE A 303 21.79 -5.22 15.86
CA ILE A 303 22.19 -6.03 14.71
C ILE A 303 22.31 -7.48 15.18
N LYS A 304 21.61 -8.39 14.49
CA LYS A 304 21.75 -9.82 14.69
C LYS A 304 23.07 -10.25 14.03
N LEU A 305 24.03 -10.64 14.87
CA LEU A 305 25.24 -11.29 14.41
C LEU A 305 24.86 -12.74 14.05
N THR A 306 24.96 -13.08 12.77
CA THR A 306 24.91 -14.49 12.37
C THR A 306 26.25 -15.11 12.78
N PRO A 307 26.24 -16.26 13.48
CA PRO A 307 27.47 -16.98 13.83
C PRO A 307 28.24 -17.42 12.58
#